data_AF-A0A8J7EGE8-F1
#
_entry.id   AF-A0A8J7EGE8-F1
#
_cell.length_a   1.000
_cell.length_b   1.000
_cell.length_c   1.000
_cell.angle_alpha   90.00
_cell.angle_beta   90.00
_cell.angle_gamma   90.00
#
_symmetry.space_group_name_H-M   'P 1'
#
loop_
_entity.id
_entity.type
_entity.pdbx_description
1 polymer ?
#
loop_
_entity_poly.entity_id
_entity_poly.type
_entity_poly.pdbx_seq_one_letter_code
_entity_poly.pdbx_strand_id
1 'polypeptide(L)'
;MAQRSSYPVSSHYHRPQQPSPGQPQGASPKPSPQPAPRSAWPAPQAGPRPYPPTAQVNNRAVYGESTPRPQPRQVLVAGGSVLALAALLISPNINQEQAPEAEAFTCIRQEQPKSLVSRDQVKKLLETDLQAPKATVQEFLNAPYCVLSPGKTEAGLPAEREAYPLEFDPQTWLVVLYDGDRYVGYDFRFR
;
A
#
# COMPACT_ATOMS: atom_id res chain seq x y z
N MET A 1 -37.54 34.69 -13.54
CA MET A 1 -36.55 35.34 -14.42
C MET A 1 -35.21 35.33 -13.68
N ALA A 2 -34.26 34.49 -14.11
CA ALA A 2 -32.86 34.56 -13.66
C ALA A 2 -32.01 33.94 -14.76
N GLN A 3 -31.08 34.75 -15.28
CA GLN A 3 -30.33 34.56 -16.52
C GLN A 3 -29.27 33.47 -16.37
N ARG A 4 -29.19 32.59 -17.38
CA ARG A 4 -28.08 31.66 -17.59
C ARG A 4 -26.89 32.43 -18.14
N SER A 5 -25.78 32.48 -17.40
CA SER A 5 -24.51 32.97 -17.93
C SER A 5 -23.83 31.86 -18.72
N SER A 6 -23.69 32.07 -20.03
CA SER A 6 -23.04 31.17 -20.97
C SER A 6 -21.69 31.78 -21.32
N TYR A 7 -20.59 31.19 -20.88
CA TYR A 7 -19.25 31.57 -21.34
C TYR A 7 -18.78 30.58 -22.41
N PRO A 8 -18.42 31.03 -23.61
CA PRO A 8 -17.67 30.21 -24.55
C PRO A 8 -16.16 30.34 -24.27
N VAL A 9 -15.50 29.26 -23.86
CA VAL A 9 -14.04 29.16 -23.89
C VAL A 9 -13.66 28.52 -25.22
N SER A 10 -13.35 29.37 -26.21
CA SER A 10 -12.64 28.96 -27.42
C SER A 10 -11.16 29.26 -27.22
N SER A 11 -10.34 28.22 -27.09
CA SER A 11 -8.87 28.34 -27.10
C SER A 11 -8.33 27.56 -28.29
N HIS A 12 -8.33 28.23 -29.44
CA HIS A 12 -7.53 27.84 -30.59
C HIS A 12 -6.05 28.06 -30.24
N TYR A 13 -5.34 27.01 -29.83
CA TYR A 13 -3.88 27.03 -29.82
C TYR A 13 -3.37 26.92 -31.25
N HIS A 14 -2.97 28.06 -31.80
CA HIS A 14 -2.16 28.14 -33.01
C HIS A 14 -0.75 27.66 -32.67
N ARG A 15 -0.35 26.51 -33.24
CA ARG A 15 0.98 25.91 -33.13
C ARG A 15 1.92 26.60 -34.12
N PRO A 16 2.98 27.31 -33.68
CA PRO A 16 4.03 27.73 -34.60
C PRO A 16 4.79 26.50 -35.08
N GLN A 17 4.80 26.26 -36.39
CA GLN A 17 5.71 25.30 -37.00
C GLN A 17 7.11 25.93 -37.06
N GLN A 18 8.04 25.35 -36.33
CA GLN A 18 9.44 25.70 -36.42
C GLN A 18 10.09 24.84 -37.52
N PRO A 19 10.62 25.43 -38.59
CA PRO A 19 11.32 24.69 -39.63
C PRO A 19 12.65 24.14 -39.08
N SER A 20 12.89 22.84 -39.30
CA SER A 20 14.19 22.19 -39.08
C SER A 20 15.07 22.36 -40.32
N PRO A 21 16.26 22.97 -40.22
CA PRO A 21 17.29 22.89 -41.25
C PRO A 21 18.44 21.99 -40.75
N GLY A 22 18.68 20.87 -41.43
CA GLY A 22 19.89 20.08 -41.21
C GLY A 22 19.72 18.57 -41.36
N GLN A 23 19.22 18.13 -42.51
CA GLN A 23 19.16 16.72 -42.87
C GLN A 23 20.33 16.40 -43.82
N PRO A 24 21.41 15.76 -43.35
CA PRO A 24 22.34 15.08 -44.25
C PRO A 24 21.67 13.81 -44.79
N GLN A 25 21.57 13.76 -46.11
CA GLN A 25 21.18 12.60 -46.89
C GLN A 25 22.25 11.50 -46.75
N GLY A 26 21.80 10.25 -46.63
CA GLY A 26 22.60 9.10 -47.07
C GLY A 26 22.96 8.09 -46.00
N ALA A 27 22.11 7.09 -45.81
CA ALA A 27 22.51 5.68 -45.75
C ALA A 27 21.26 4.80 -45.84
N SER A 28 21.29 3.87 -46.80
CA SER A 28 20.22 2.94 -47.15
C SER A 28 19.72 2.10 -45.95
N PRO A 29 18.43 1.73 -45.93
CA PRO A 29 17.88 0.84 -44.92
C PRO A 29 18.44 -0.58 -45.11
N LYS A 30 19.08 -1.10 -44.06
CA LYS A 30 19.45 -2.50 -43.94
C LYS A 30 18.16 -3.32 -43.74
N PRO A 31 17.93 -4.42 -44.48
CA PRO A 31 16.72 -5.21 -44.33
C PRO A 31 16.63 -5.84 -42.94
N SER A 32 15.45 -5.69 -42.33
CA SER A 32 15.05 -6.32 -41.07
C SER A 32 15.21 -7.84 -41.14
N PRO A 33 15.82 -8.49 -40.13
CA PRO A 33 15.72 -9.93 -40.00
C PRO A 33 14.28 -10.32 -39.63
N GLN A 34 13.73 -11.28 -40.37
CA GLN A 34 12.42 -11.88 -40.17
C GLN A 34 12.27 -12.43 -38.73
N PRO A 35 11.08 -12.31 -38.12
CA PRO A 35 10.79 -13.00 -36.86
C PRO A 35 10.74 -14.51 -37.08
N ALA A 36 11.47 -15.24 -36.24
CA ALA A 36 11.42 -16.70 -36.18
C ALA A 36 10.00 -17.17 -35.79
N PRO A 37 9.54 -18.33 -36.31
CA PRO A 37 8.22 -18.87 -36.00
C PRO A 37 8.11 -19.23 -34.51
N ARG A 38 6.99 -18.81 -33.92
CA ARG A 38 6.56 -19.15 -32.56
C ARG A 38 6.47 -20.66 -32.39
N SER A 39 7.39 -21.23 -31.61
CA SER A 39 7.24 -22.59 -31.06
C SER A 39 6.02 -22.60 -30.15
N ALA A 40 5.01 -23.35 -30.57
CA ALA A 40 3.85 -23.71 -29.79
C ALA A 40 4.29 -24.50 -28.56
N TRP A 41 4.01 -23.97 -27.36
CA TRP A 41 4.09 -24.74 -26.14
C TRP A 41 2.73 -25.38 -25.87
N PRO A 42 2.68 -26.69 -25.55
CA PRO A 42 1.45 -27.43 -25.35
C PRO A 42 0.75 -27.06 -24.05
N ALA A 43 -0.58 -27.24 -24.07
CA ALA A 43 -1.51 -27.01 -22.97
C ALA A 43 -1.12 -27.76 -21.68
N PRO A 44 -1.34 -27.18 -20.49
CA PRO A 44 -1.29 -27.92 -19.24
C PRO A 44 -2.47 -28.90 -19.16
N GLN A 45 -2.16 -30.18 -19.01
CA GLN A 45 -3.14 -31.25 -18.80
C GLN A 45 -3.83 -31.07 -17.44
N ALA A 46 -5.15 -31.01 -17.47
CA ALA A 46 -6.00 -31.12 -16.30
C ALA A 46 -5.91 -32.54 -15.74
N GLY A 47 -5.33 -32.68 -14.56
CA GLY A 47 -5.37 -33.90 -13.76
C GLY A 47 -6.27 -33.71 -12.53
N PRO A 48 -7.33 -34.51 -12.33
CA PRO A 48 -8.09 -34.51 -11.10
C PRO A 48 -7.35 -35.30 -10.01
N ARG A 49 -7.14 -34.69 -8.84
CA ARG A 49 -6.78 -35.39 -7.60
C ARG A 49 -7.88 -35.18 -6.56
N PRO A 50 -8.72 -36.19 -6.29
CA PRO A 50 -9.58 -36.23 -5.11
C PRO A 50 -8.99 -37.07 -3.97
N TYR A 51 -9.43 -36.73 -2.76
CA TYR A 51 -9.41 -37.44 -1.46
C TYR A 51 -8.21 -37.21 -0.52
N PRO A 52 -8.38 -37.42 0.82
CA PRO A 52 -9.55 -37.20 1.70
C PRO A 52 -9.19 -36.43 3.00
N PRO A 53 -10.17 -36.11 3.89
CA PRO A 53 -9.92 -35.43 5.16
C PRO A 53 -9.32 -36.37 6.22
N THR A 54 -8.27 -35.93 6.91
CA THR A 54 -7.79 -36.60 8.13
C THR A 54 -8.57 -36.16 9.35
N ALA A 55 -8.97 -37.17 10.10
CA ALA A 55 -9.91 -37.17 11.20
C ALA A 55 -9.42 -36.45 12.47
N GLN A 56 -10.41 -36.05 13.26
CA GLN A 56 -10.32 -35.72 14.67
C GLN A 56 -9.53 -36.75 15.47
N VAL A 57 -8.72 -36.26 16.41
CA VAL A 57 -8.36 -37.01 17.62
C VAL A 57 -8.69 -36.14 18.83
N ASN A 58 -9.84 -36.43 19.44
CA ASN A 58 -10.19 -36.05 20.79
C ASN A 58 -9.38 -36.92 21.76
N ASN A 59 -8.50 -36.34 22.56
CA ASN A 59 -7.98 -37.01 23.75
C ASN A 59 -8.61 -36.44 25.02
N ARG A 60 -9.64 -37.17 25.44
CA ARG A 60 -10.30 -37.10 26.74
C ARG A 60 -9.57 -38.09 27.64
N ALA A 61 -8.86 -37.61 28.66
CA ALA A 61 -8.38 -38.43 29.77
C ALA A 61 -9.23 -38.10 31.00
N VAL A 62 -9.99 -39.10 31.45
CA VAL A 62 -10.73 -39.11 32.71
C VAL A 62 -10.32 -40.37 33.47
N TYR A 63 -10.22 -40.20 34.79
CA TYR A 63 -10.28 -41.17 35.89
C TYR A 63 -9.00 -41.51 36.65
N GLY A 64 -9.18 -41.38 37.97
CA GLY A 64 -8.40 -41.96 39.05
C GLY A 64 -8.19 -40.91 40.15
N GLU A 65 -8.54 -41.10 41.42
CA GLU A 65 -9.30 -42.11 42.14
C GLU A 65 -9.51 -41.52 43.55
N SER A 66 -10.65 -41.80 44.15
CA SER A 66 -11.07 -41.40 45.50
C SER A 66 -10.43 -42.24 46.60
N THR A 67 -10.21 -41.67 47.81
CA THR A 67 -10.60 -42.28 49.11
C THR A 67 -10.41 -41.33 50.32
N PRO A 68 -11.08 -41.57 51.48
CA PRO A 68 -11.57 -40.54 52.42
C PRO A 68 -11.07 -40.65 53.89
N ARG A 69 -11.25 -39.60 54.72
CA ARG A 69 -11.95 -39.62 56.04
C ARG A 69 -11.78 -38.31 56.88
N PRO A 70 -12.65 -38.07 57.90
CA PRO A 70 -12.99 -36.75 58.45
C PRO A 70 -12.33 -36.42 59.80
N GLN A 71 -12.26 -35.14 60.16
CA GLN A 71 -12.50 -34.64 61.53
C GLN A 71 -12.97 -33.16 61.50
N PRO A 72 -13.87 -32.75 62.41
CA PRO A 72 -14.50 -31.44 62.41
C PRO A 72 -13.76 -30.47 63.34
N ARG A 73 -13.47 -29.27 62.83
CA ARG A 73 -13.40 -28.07 63.66
C ARG A 73 -14.24 -27.00 62.98
N GLN A 74 -15.46 -26.88 63.48
CA GLN A 74 -16.17 -25.62 63.52
C GLN A 74 -15.19 -24.56 64.04
N VAL A 75 -14.98 -23.45 63.32
CA VAL A 75 -15.58 -22.15 63.65
C VAL A 75 -15.38 -21.18 62.47
N LEU A 76 -16.42 -20.36 62.23
CA LEU A 76 -16.38 -19.03 61.60
C LEU A 76 -16.11 -18.95 60.09
N VAL A 77 -17.09 -19.41 59.30
CA VAL A 77 -17.37 -18.78 58.01
C VAL A 77 -18.23 -17.56 58.30
N ALA A 78 -17.58 -16.44 58.63
CA ALA A 78 -18.23 -15.15 58.81
C ALA A 78 -17.62 -14.16 57.80
N GLY A 79 -18.43 -13.79 56.81
CA GLY A 79 -18.25 -12.58 56.03
C GLY A 79 -17.32 -12.71 54.83
N GLY A 80 -17.90 -12.79 53.64
CA GLY A 80 -17.16 -12.51 52.41
C GLY A 80 -17.77 -13.07 51.13
N SER A 81 -19.07 -12.88 50.90
CA SER A 81 -19.68 -13.30 49.61
C SER A 81 -20.87 -12.43 49.22
N VAL A 82 -20.67 -11.13 49.01
CA VAL A 82 -21.59 -10.31 48.17
C VAL A 82 -20.85 -9.13 47.52
N LEU A 83 -19.82 -9.37 46.70
CA LEU A 83 -19.29 -8.33 45.78
C LEU A 83 -18.72 -8.98 44.50
N ALA A 84 -19.51 -9.80 43.80
CA ALA A 84 -19.11 -10.37 42.51
C ALA A 84 -20.12 -10.10 41.37
N LEU A 85 -21.04 -9.13 41.54
CA LEU A 85 -22.04 -8.79 40.52
C LEU A 85 -22.17 -7.27 40.26
N ALA A 86 -21.11 -6.50 40.48
CA ALA A 86 -21.06 -5.08 40.06
C ALA A 86 -20.08 -4.82 38.90
N ALA A 87 -19.37 -5.84 38.40
CA ALA A 87 -18.34 -5.67 37.37
C ALA A 87 -18.81 -5.97 35.93
N LEU A 88 -20.10 -6.23 35.70
CA LEU A 88 -20.65 -6.50 34.35
C LEU A 88 -21.46 -5.34 33.76
N LEU A 89 -21.52 -4.18 34.42
CA LEU A 89 -22.11 -2.95 33.84
C LEU A 89 -21.07 -2.00 33.26
N ILE A 90 -19.79 -2.34 33.35
CA ILE A 90 -18.79 -1.80 32.43
C ILE A 90 -18.71 -2.84 31.31
N SER A 91 -19.68 -2.81 30.41
CA SER A 91 -19.38 -3.23 29.04
C SER A 91 -18.16 -2.39 28.66
N PRO A 92 -16.94 -2.94 28.48
CA PRO A 92 -16.01 -2.24 27.63
C PRO A 92 -16.81 -2.11 26.35
N ASN A 93 -17.11 -0.87 25.99
CA ASN A 93 -17.63 -0.60 24.69
C ASN A 93 -16.51 -1.00 23.74
N ILE A 94 -16.49 -2.29 23.37
CA ILE A 94 -15.77 -2.83 22.22
C ILE A 94 -16.55 -2.38 20.97
N ASN A 95 -16.97 -1.12 20.93
CA ASN A 95 -16.60 -0.29 19.81
C ASN A 95 -15.12 -0.61 19.62
N GLN A 96 -14.86 -1.48 18.64
CA GLN A 96 -13.71 -1.28 17.80
C GLN A 96 -13.63 0.24 17.65
N GLU A 97 -12.67 0.86 18.34
CA GLU A 97 -11.94 1.93 17.71
C GLU A 97 -11.66 1.34 16.33
N GLN A 98 -12.51 1.71 15.37
CA GLN A 98 -12.08 1.89 14.00
C GLN A 98 -10.86 2.75 14.20
N ALA A 99 -9.69 2.09 14.34
CA ALA A 99 -8.41 2.74 14.34
C ALA A 99 -8.54 3.69 13.16
N PRO A 100 -8.54 5.01 13.39
CA PRO A 100 -8.93 5.99 12.39
C PRO A 100 -8.23 5.56 11.12
N GLU A 101 -9.04 5.16 10.12
CA GLU A 101 -8.56 4.52 8.91
C GLU A 101 -7.38 5.32 8.40
N ALA A 102 -6.17 4.79 8.64
CA ALA A 102 -4.91 5.55 8.80
C ALA A 102 -5.06 7.01 8.37
N GLU A 103 -5.45 7.87 9.32
CA GLU A 103 -5.82 9.25 9.01
C GLU A 103 -4.75 9.88 8.11
N ALA A 104 -5.23 10.16 6.89
CA ALA A 104 -4.77 11.03 5.82
C ALA A 104 -3.29 11.41 5.80
N PHE A 105 -2.61 11.11 4.68
CA PHE A 105 -1.43 11.78 4.09
C PHE A 105 -0.78 12.93 4.91
N THR A 106 -0.35 12.64 6.15
CA THR A 106 0.12 13.65 7.10
C THR A 106 1.62 13.65 7.08
N CYS A 107 2.19 14.85 6.97
CA CYS A 107 3.63 15.03 7.05
C CYS A 107 4.13 14.81 8.48
N ILE A 108 4.84 13.71 8.74
CA ILE A 108 5.41 13.42 10.06
C ILE A 108 6.82 13.98 10.23
N ARG A 109 7.56 14.12 9.12
CA ARG A 109 8.91 14.67 9.12
C ARG A 109 9.19 15.39 7.81
N GLN A 110 9.34 16.71 7.88
CA GLN A 110 9.78 17.50 6.74
C GLN A 110 11.30 17.35 6.58
N GLU A 111 11.74 17.01 5.36
CA GLU A 111 13.15 16.76 5.05
C GLU A 111 13.72 17.94 4.27
N GLN A 112 13.28 18.13 3.01
CA GLN A 112 13.75 19.20 2.15
C GLN A 112 12.60 20.09 1.64
N PRO A 113 12.35 21.26 2.26
CA PRO A 113 11.21 22.13 1.91
C PRO A 113 11.16 22.61 0.46
N LYS A 114 12.31 22.62 -0.23
CA LYS A 114 12.44 23.04 -1.64
C LYS A 114 12.52 21.86 -2.61
N SER A 115 12.24 20.64 -2.16
CA SER A 115 12.21 19.45 -3.02
C SER A 115 11.08 19.59 -4.04
N LEU A 116 11.45 19.51 -5.32
CA LEU A 116 10.56 19.52 -6.46
C LEU A 116 10.98 18.39 -7.41
N VAL A 117 10.00 17.74 -8.03
CA VAL A 117 10.22 16.67 -9.00
C VAL A 117 9.76 17.12 -10.38
N SER A 118 10.68 17.04 -11.35
CA SER A 118 10.46 17.38 -12.75
C SER A 118 9.81 16.22 -13.52
N ARG A 119 9.34 16.48 -14.75
CA ARG A 119 8.77 15.44 -15.62
C ARG A 119 9.77 14.34 -15.95
N ASP A 120 11.04 14.69 -16.16
CA ASP A 120 12.09 13.73 -16.49
C ASP A 120 12.38 12.80 -15.30
N GLN A 121 12.33 13.34 -14.08
CA GLN A 121 12.47 12.54 -12.86
C GLN A 121 11.28 11.60 -12.64
N VAL A 122 10.04 12.06 -12.90
CA VAL A 122 8.86 11.16 -12.88
C VAL A 122 9.03 10.05 -13.91
N LYS A 123 9.39 10.39 -15.16
CA LYS A 123 9.60 9.39 -16.20
C LYS A 123 10.65 8.34 -15.79
N LYS A 124 11.75 8.77 -15.19
CA LYS A 124 12.79 7.86 -14.69
C LYS A 124 12.27 6.94 -13.58
N LEU A 125 11.38 7.43 -12.71
CA LEU A 125 10.71 6.58 -11.72
C LEU A 125 9.82 5.52 -12.39
N LEU A 126 9.07 5.90 -13.43
CA LEU A 126 8.20 4.96 -14.17
C LEU A 126 8.98 3.86 -14.90
N GLU A 127 10.25 4.10 -15.20
CA GLU A 127 11.18 3.14 -15.80
C GLU A 127 11.94 2.32 -14.75
N THR A 128 11.79 2.63 -13.45
CA THR A 128 12.47 1.93 -12.36
C THR A 128 11.70 0.68 -11.98
N ASP A 129 12.40 -0.46 -11.93
CA ASP A 129 11.81 -1.73 -11.52
C ASP A 129 11.35 -1.70 -10.06
N LEU A 130 10.21 -2.32 -9.77
CA LEU A 130 9.81 -2.64 -8.40
C LEU A 130 10.91 -3.47 -7.72
N GLN A 131 11.02 -3.35 -6.40
CA GLN A 131 12.07 -3.94 -5.56
C GLN A 131 13.48 -3.33 -5.74
N ALA A 132 13.62 -2.29 -6.57
CA ALA A 132 14.85 -1.50 -6.63
C ALA A 132 15.19 -0.92 -5.24
N PRO A 133 16.49 -0.79 -4.90
CA PRO A 133 16.89 -0.16 -3.65
C PRO A 133 16.37 1.28 -3.57
N LYS A 134 15.91 1.69 -2.39
CA LYS A 134 15.49 3.06 -2.09
C LYS A 134 16.55 4.09 -2.47
N ALA A 135 17.82 3.76 -2.24
CA ALA A 135 18.96 4.60 -2.65
C ALA A 135 18.94 4.90 -4.15
N THR A 136 18.64 3.92 -5.01
CA THR A 136 18.56 4.09 -6.47
C THR A 136 17.45 5.06 -6.87
N VAL A 137 16.31 5.02 -6.18
CA VAL A 137 15.22 5.99 -6.40
C VAL A 137 15.66 7.40 -5.94
N GLN A 138 16.31 7.48 -4.79
CA GLN A 138 16.77 8.75 -4.22
C GLN A 138 17.94 9.38 -4.98
N GLU A 139 18.72 8.61 -5.76
CA GLU A 139 19.78 9.15 -6.63
C GLU A 139 19.25 10.17 -7.64
N PHE A 140 18.01 10.00 -8.11
CA PHE A 140 17.42 10.91 -9.09
C PHE A 140 16.25 11.72 -8.55
N LEU A 141 15.54 11.28 -7.51
CA LEU A 141 14.51 12.09 -6.85
C LEU A 141 15.07 13.04 -5.78
N ASN A 142 16.31 12.83 -5.33
CA ASN A 142 16.90 13.49 -4.17
C ASN A 142 16.07 13.25 -2.88
N ALA A 143 16.28 14.10 -1.87
CA ALA A 143 15.53 14.04 -0.63
C ALA A 143 14.06 14.44 -0.84
N PRO A 144 13.11 13.78 -0.17
CA PRO A 144 11.71 14.15 -0.27
C PRO A 144 11.43 15.52 0.35
N TYR A 145 10.27 16.08 0.03
CA TYR A 145 9.75 17.21 0.79
C TYR A 145 9.38 16.76 2.19
N CYS A 146 8.68 15.64 2.29
CA CYS A 146 8.24 15.10 3.56
C CYS A 146 8.17 13.58 3.57
N VAL A 147 8.54 12.98 4.70
CA VAL A 147 8.16 11.61 5.06
C VAL A 147 6.76 11.67 5.67
N LEU A 148 5.83 10.91 5.07
CA LEU A 148 4.45 10.85 5.51
C LEU A 148 4.25 9.76 6.57
N SER A 149 3.12 9.82 7.28
CA SER A 149 2.68 8.70 8.12
C SER A 149 2.70 7.40 7.30
N PRO A 150 3.08 6.24 7.86
CA PRO A 150 3.03 4.97 7.16
C PRO A 150 1.61 4.69 6.61
N GLY A 151 1.53 4.05 5.45
CA GLY A 151 0.27 3.77 4.77
C GLY A 151 0.21 2.34 4.25
N LYS A 152 -0.63 2.14 3.23
CA LYS A 152 -0.74 0.88 2.52
C LYS A 152 -0.56 1.08 1.02
N THR A 153 0.02 0.09 0.37
CA THR A 153 0.00 -0.07 -1.09
C THR A 153 -1.43 -0.35 -1.59
N GLU A 154 -1.64 -0.31 -2.90
CA GLU A 154 -2.92 -0.73 -3.52
C GLU A 154 -3.29 -2.19 -3.20
N ALA A 155 -2.28 -3.04 -2.96
CA ALA A 155 -2.46 -4.42 -2.53
C ALA A 155 -2.76 -4.57 -1.02
N GLY A 156 -2.88 -3.47 -0.29
CA GLY A 156 -3.17 -3.47 1.16
C GLY A 156 -1.96 -3.76 2.05
N LEU A 157 -0.78 -3.99 1.48
CA LEU A 157 0.46 -4.20 2.22
C LEU A 157 0.96 -2.90 2.87
N PRO A 158 1.55 -2.96 4.08
CA PRO A 158 2.13 -1.78 4.73
C PRO A 158 3.24 -1.16 3.87
N ALA A 159 3.33 0.17 3.88
CA ALA A 159 4.37 0.90 3.17
C ALA A 159 4.77 2.19 3.88
N GLU A 160 6.07 2.46 3.91
CA GLU A 160 6.61 3.80 4.16
C GLU A 160 6.31 4.70 2.96
N ARG A 161 6.14 6.00 3.22
CA ARG A 161 5.67 6.96 2.22
C ARG A 161 6.52 8.22 2.21
N GLU A 162 7.01 8.57 1.04
CA GLU A 162 7.75 9.82 0.81
C GLU A 162 7.01 10.70 -0.19
N ALA A 163 6.80 11.96 0.13
CA ALA A 163 6.06 12.92 -0.69
C ALA A 163 7.01 13.89 -1.41
N TYR A 164 6.76 14.05 -2.70
CA TYR A 164 7.50 14.90 -3.62
C TYR A 164 6.55 15.81 -4.41
N PRO A 165 6.55 17.12 -4.14
CA PRO A 165 5.91 18.13 -4.98
C PRO A 165 6.30 18.01 -6.45
N LEU A 166 5.33 18.05 -7.35
CA LEU A 166 5.61 18.17 -8.78
C LEU A 166 5.92 19.62 -9.14
N GLU A 167 6.98 19.84 -9.92
CA GLU A 167 7.37 21.16 -10.41
C GLU A 167 6.32 21.75 -11.37
N PHE A 168 5.73 20.89 -12.22
CA PHE A 168 4.80 21.26 -13.28
C PHE A 168 3.32 21.22 -12.85
N ASP A 169 3.03 20.70 -11.66
CA ASP A 169 1.71 20.71 -11.05
C ASP A 169 1.83 20.82 -9.51
N PRO A 170 1.96 22.05 -8.98
CA PRO A 170 2.20 22.25 -7.56
C PRO A 170 1.07 21.75 -6.64
N GLN A 171 -0.12 21.47 -7.18
CA GLN A 171 -1.26 20.94 -6.41
C GLN A 171 -1.23 19.41 -6.27
N THR A 172 -0.28 18.74 -6.94
CA THR A 172 -0.12 17.28 -6.89
C THR A 172 1.21 16.89 -6.25
N TRP A 173 1.15 15.85 -5.43
CA TRP A 173 2.29 15.13 -4.89
C TRP A 173 2.47 13.80 -5.61
N LEU A 174 3.70 13.54 -6.02
CA LEU A 174 4.18 12.19 -6.23
C LEU A 174 4.47 11.58 -4.86
N VAL A 175 3.86 10.45 -4.55
CA VAL A 175 4.09 9.71 -3.32
C VAL A 175 4.79 8.42 -3.67
N VAL A 176 6.01 8.24 -3.19
CA VAL A 176 6.79 7.02 -3.38
C VAL A 176 6.57 6.09 -2.19
N LEU A 177 6.32 4.82 -2.48
CA LEU A 177 6.04 3.78 -1.51
C LEU A 177 7.26 2.87 -1.34
N TYR A 178 7.62 2.60 -0.10
CA TYR A 178 8.71 1.67 0.22
C TYR A 178 8.27 0.58 1.22
N ASP A 179 8.87 -0.60 1.08
CA ASP A 179 8.88 -1.65 2.10
C ASP A 179 10.34 -1.77 2.59
N GLY A 180 10.62 -1.17 3.75
CA GLY A 180 12.00 -1.01 4.24
C GLY A 180 12.90 -0.28 3.22
N ASP A 181 13.90 -0.99 2.69
CA ASP A 181 14.85 -0.44 1.71
C ASP A 181 14.43 -0.65 0.25
N ARG A 182 13.22 -1.14 0.00
CA ARG A 182 12.74 -1.51 -1.34
C ARG A 182 11.66 -0.60 -1.86
N TYR A 183 11.82 -0.13 -3.08
CA TYR A 183 10.77 0.55 -3.82
C TYR A 183 9.64 -0.43 -4.16
N VAL A 184 8.42 -0.13 -3.75
CA VAL A 184 7.26 -1.01 -3.98
C VAL A 184 6.16 -0.36 -4.83
N GLY A 185 6.32 0.91 -5.19
CA GLY A 185 5.42 1.60 -6.11
C GLY A 185 5.31 3.09 -5.83
N TYR A 186 4.36 3.72 -6.48
CA TYR A 186 4.09 5.15 -6.33
C TYR A 186 2.60 5.44 -6.52
N ASP A 187 2.21 6.64 -6.12
CA ASP A 187 0.85 7.15 -6.28
C ASP A 187 0.88 8.68 -6.51
N PHE A 188 -0.18 9.23 -7.08
CA PHE A 188 -0.37 10.67 -7.22
C PHE A 188 -1.51 11.15 -6.33
N ARG A 189 -1.24 12.17 -5.52
CA ARG A 189 -2.22 12.70 -4.57
C ARG A 189 -2.37 14.19 -4.70
N PHE A 190 -3.62 14.66 -4.69
CA PHE A 190 -3.94 16.07 -4.62
C PHE A 190 -3.77 16.57 -3.18
N ARG A 191 -3.26 17.79 -3.03
CA ARG A 191 -3.14 18.47 -1.73
C ARG A 191 -4.45 19.10 -1.29
#